data_AF-A0A2I2FPX5-F1
#
_entry.id   AF-A0A2I2FPX5-F1
#
_cell.length_a   1.000
_cell.length_b   1.000
_cell.length_c   1.000
_cell.angle_alpha   90.00
_cell.angle_beta   90.00
_cell.angle_gamma   90.00
#
_symmetry.space_group_name_H-M   'P 1'
#
loop_
_entity.id
_entity.type
_entity.pdbx_description
1 polymer ?
#
loop_
_entity_poly.entity_id
_entity_poly.type
_entity_poly.pdbx_seq_one_letter_code
_entity_poly.pdbx_strand_id
1 'polypeptide(L)'
;MSAAVPYLQKLRKPQLAELAEITDLRNHEDYNKPELVLALDQHLQANHSIFATDKRLANYYSRLATRSRGVSSPAKRDLKHEVTPPTDGVARRRTTRLKEEPVPTDDSDSPSLSRTPARDLVTVQPPLPPSPAIVTDAIDRQTAEIRRSISEAWTGSGVEERSSALRATLSSAKAIQVIALLLEAASLVHELLPLRYLTTIPAVQALHTPAYPIKVPDLFVLVDGVFWAPISLWLLTSLVLPLLASYFFNFRLNSASRGKGGGASSFDPLSFNLVKALVSYFVYGRDFDFFGAYVFSTVHKVDMAVPGQWRGTVAGAVIGIVGTLYEEILRR
;
A
#
# COMPACT_ATOMS: atom_id res chain seq x y z
N MET A 1 0.69 -43.52 1.77
CA MET A 1 1.77 -42.58 2.16
C MET A 1 1.32 -41.79 3.37
N SER A 2 2.12 -41.77 4.44
CA SER A 2 1.81 -41.04 5.68
C SER A 2 1.87 -39.52 5.51
N ALA A 3 1.17 -38.80 6.40
CA ALA A 3 1.35 -37.35 6.58
C ALA A 3 2.78 -36.98 7.06
N ALA A 4 3.55 -37.96 7.55
CA ALA A 4 4.92 -37.76 8.03
C ALA A 4 6.02 -38.03 6.97
N VAL A 5 5.69 -38.57 5.78
CA VAL A 5 6.66 -38.76 4.68
C VAL A 5 7.43 -37.46 4.32
N PRO A 6 6.80 -36.26 4.24
CA PRO A 6 7.51 -35.01 3.94
C PRO A 6 8.49 -34.55 5.02
N TYR A 7 8.44 -35.13 6.23
CA TYR A 7 9.45 -34.92 7.28
C TYR A 7 10.66 -35.83 7.04
N LEU A 8 10.44 -37.13 6.82
CA LEU A 8 11.51 -38.08 6.53
C LEU A 8 12.29 -37.74 5.25
N GLN A 9 11.61 -37.27 4.19
CA GLN A 9 12.27 -36.84 2.94
C GLN A 9 13.29 -35.69 3.13
N LYS A 10 13.08 -34.82 4.14
CA LYS A 10 13.96 -33.69 4.45
C LYS A 10 15.23 -34.07 5.21
N LEU A 11 15.25 -35.25 5.85
CA LEU A 11 16.41 -35.76 6.56
C LEU A 11 17.52 -36.16 5.56
N ARG A 12 18.78 -36.10 6.01
CA ARG A 12 19.95 -36.58 5.23
C ARG A 12 20.01 -38.12 5.31
N LYS A 13 20.59 -38.81 4.29
CA LYS A 13 20.76 -40.28 4.32
C LYS A 13 21.37 -40.80 5.65
N PRO A 14 22.44 -40.21 6.23
CA PRO A 14 22.96 -40.64 7.54
C PRO A 14 21.96 -40.51 8.69
N GLN A 15 21.09 -39.48 8.70
CA GLN A 15 20.06 -39.33 9.75
C GLN A 15 18.92 -40.34 9.59
N LEU A 16 18.64 -40.76 8.35
CA LEU A 16 17.69 -41.84 8.08
C LEU A 16 18.27 -43.21 8.45
N ALA A 17 19.59 -43.41 8.25
CA ALA A 17 20.30 -44.61 8.70
C ALA A 17 20.33 -44.68 10.24
N GLU A 18 20.66 -43.59 10.94
CA GLU A 18 20.62 -43.53 12.41
C GLU A 18 19.22 -43.87 12.96
N LEU A 19 18.15 -43.33 12.35
CA LEU A 19 16.77 -43.69 12.74
C LEU A 19 16.41 -45.14 12.39
N ALA A 20 16.94 -45.68 11.28
CA ALA A 20 16.75 -47.08 10.91
C ALA A 20 17.45 -48.04 11.88
N GLU A 21 18.68 -47.72 12.29
CA GLU A 21 19.46 -48.45 13.29
C GLU A 21 18.76 -48.42 14.67
N ILE A 22 18.33 -47.24 15.14
CA ILE A 22 17.59 -47.09 16.42
C ILE A 22 16.27 -47.88 16.42
N THR A 23 15.63 -48.04 15.25
CA THR A 23 14.36 -48.77 15.13
C THR A 23 14.53 -50.23 14.72
N ASP A 24 15.75 -50.77 14.66
CA ASP A 24 16.06 -52.14 14.19
C ASP A 24 15.48 -52.48 12.80
N LEU A 25 15.52 -51.49 11.89
CA LEU A 25 15.09 -51.69 10.50
C LEU A 25 16.15 -52.51 9.74
N ARG A 26 15.79 -53.76 9.43
CA ARG A 26 16.63 -54.68 8.66
C ARG A 26 16.92 -54.16 7.24
N ASN A 27 18.12 -54.44 6.75
CA ASN A 27 18.60 -54.10 5.39
C ASN A 27 18.61 -52.60 5.07
N HIS A 28 18.74 -51.72 6.07
CA HIS A 28 18.69 -50.27 5.87
C HIS A 28 19.85 -49.68 5.05
N GLU A 29 20.97 -50.40 4.94
CA GLU A 29 22.15 -49.96 4.18
C GLU A 29 21.93 -50.05 2.65
N ASP A 30 21.26 -51.13 2.21
CA ASP A 30 21.01 -51.46 0.80
C ASP A 30 20.00 -50.52 0.12
N TYR A 31 19.10 -49.89 0.89
CA TYR A 31 18.06 -49.05 0.33
C TYR A 31 18.58 -47.72 -0.24
N ASN A 32 18.01 -47.34 -1.39
CA ASN A 32 18.17 -45.99 -1.92
C ASN A 32 17.41 -44.99 -1.03
N LYS A 33 17.80 -43.71 -1.01
CA LYS A 33 17.17 -42.69 -0.14
C LYS A 33 15.62 -42.67 -0.19
N PRO A 34 14.94 -42.69 -1.36
CA PRO A 34 13.48 -42.67 -1.39
C PRO A 34 12.84 -43.97 -0.85
N GLU A 35 13.50 -45.11 -1.04
CA GLU A 35 13.04 -46.42 -0.56
C GLU A 35 13.20 -46.53 0.95
N LEU A 36 14.35 -46.10 1.49
CA LEU A 36 14.62 -46.03 2.92
C LEU A 36 13.58 -45.16 3.65
N VAL A 37 13.17 -44.03 3.05
CA VAL A 37 12.10 -43.19 3.59
C VAL A 37 10.74 -43.92 3.63
N LEU A 38 10.42 -44.70 2.59
CA LEU A 38 9.15 -45.42 2.50
C LEU A 38 9.11 -46.63 3.44
N ALA A 39 10.20 -47.40 3.49
CA ALA A 39 10.36 -48.53 4.41
C ALA A 39 10.31 -48.06 5.88
N LEU A 40 11.01 -46.97 6.21
CA LEU A 40 10.99 -46.39 7.56
C LEU A 40 9.61 -45.83 7.94
N ASP A 41 8.89 -45.17 7.03
CA ASP A 41 7.51 -44.71 7.27
C ASP A 41 6.58 -45.90 7.57
N GLN A 42 6.66 -46.97 6.79
CA GLN A 42 5.87 -48.18 7.00
C GLN A 42 6.23 -48.89 8.31
N HIS A 43 7.52 -48.94 8.67
CA HIS A 43 8.00 -49.55 9.90
C HIS A 43 7.57 -48.79 11.16
N LEU A 44 7.66 -47.46 11.13
CA LEU A 44 7.24 -46.57 12.22
C LEU A 44 5.71 -46.56 12.42
N GLN A 45 4.94 -46.80 11.35
CA GLN A 45 3.49 -46.99 11.45
C GLN A 45 3.11 -48.36 12.02
N ALA A 46 3.76 -49.43 11.55
CA ALA A 46 3.50 -50.79 12.04
C ALA A 46 3.82 -50.94 13.54
N ASN A 47 4.90 -50.30 14.01
CA ASN A 47 5.39 -50.40 15.38
C ASN A 47 5.06 -49.16 16.24
N HIS A 48 3.96 -48.46 15.93
CA HIS A 48 3.57 -47.22 16.62
C HIS A 48 3.48 -47.38 18.15
N SER A 49 2.98 -48.49 18.66
CA SER A 49 2.85 -48.74 20.12
C SER A 49 4.18 -48.82 20.87
N ILE A 50 5.26 -49.18 20.18
CA ILE A 50 6.61 -49.34 20.75
C ILE A 50 7.32 -47.99 20.72
N PHE A 51 7.34 -47.34 19.56
CA PHE A 51 8.17 -46.16 19.30
C PHE A 51 7.50 -44.81 19.62
N ALA A 52 6.20 -44.76 19.93
CA ALA A 52 5.51 -43.51 20.28
C ALA A 52 6.07 -42.81 21.54
N THR A 53 6.74 -43.56 22.42
CA THR A 53 7.35 -43.04 23.66
C THR A 53 8.72 -42.40 23.42
N ASP A 54 9.36 -42.64 22.27
CA ASP A 54 10.73 -42.19 22.00
C ASP A 54 10.82 -40.70 21.68
N LYS A 55 11.59 -39.98 22.50
CA LYS A 55 11.84 -38.53 22.35
C LYS A 55 12.44 -38.16 20.98
N ARG A 56 13.20 -39.08 20.36
CA ARG A 56 13.79 -38.89 19.01
C ARG A 56 12.72 -38.92 17.91
N LEU A 57 11.67 -39.73 18.08
CA LEU A 57 10.57 -39.91 17.12
C LEU A 57 9.34 -39.04 17.43
N ALA A 58 9.33 -38.31 18.55
CA ALA A 58 8.27 -37.35 18.90
C ALA A 58 7.97 -36.33 17.77
N ASN A 59 8.98 -35.92 17.00
CA ASN A 59 8.80 -35.04 15.82
C ASN A 59 8.11 -35.71 14.62
N TYR A 60 8.20 -37.03 14.50
CA TYR A 60 7.47 -37.82 13.51
C TYR A 60 6.02 -38.05 13.96
N TYR A 61 5.82 -38.55 15.19
CA TYR A 61 4.48 -38.87 15.71
C TYR A 61 3.61 -37.64 15.98
N SER A 62 4.17 -36.50 16.41
CA SER A 62 3.41 -35.24 16.52
C SER A 62 2.82 -34.80 15.17
N ARG A 63 3.58 -34.94 14.08
CA ARG A 63 3.13 -34.62 12.70
C ARG A 63 2.10 -35.60 12.18
N LEU A 64 2.24 -36.89 12.53
CA LEU A 64 1.22 -37.91 12.25
C LEU A 64 -0.10 -37.57 12.95
N ALA A 65 -0.03 -37.16 14.23
CA ALA A 65 -1.19 -36.77 15.03
C ALA A 65 -1.82 -35.42 14.62
N THR A 66 -1.06 -34.49 14.01
CA THR A 66 -1.59 -33.14 13.71
C THR A 66 -2.78 -33.19 12.73
N ARG A 67 -2.91 -34.24 11.90
CA ARG A 67 -4.05 -34.39 10.99
C ARG A 67 -5.30 -34.98 11.65
N SER A 68 -5.21 -35.70 12.78
CA SER A 68 -6.41 -36.22 13.46
C SER A 68 -7.22 -35.13 14.17
N ARG A 69 -6.59 -34.01 14.54
CA ARG A 69 -7.25 -32.76 14.97
C ARG A 69 -7.49 -31.75 13.82
N GLY A 70 -7.22 -32.13 12.57
CA GLY A 70 -7.21 -31.24 11.41
C GLY A 70 -8.54 -31.05 10.68
N VAL A 71 -9.67 -31.52 11.24
CA VAL A 71 -11.01 -31.42 10.61
C VAL A 71 -12.04 -30.83 11.59
N SER A 72 -11.79 -29.60 12.02
CA SER A 72 -12.83 -28.75 12.62
C SER A 72 -12.48 -27.27 12.42
N SER A 73 -13.36 -26.52 11.74
CA SER A 73 -13.16 -25.12 11.36
C SER A 73 -12.95 -24.19 12.57
N PRO A 74 -12.21 -23.07 12.40
CA PRO A 74 -12.01 -22.09 13.46
C PRO A 74 -13.27 -21.25 13.68
N ALA A 75 -14.13 -21.67 14.61
CA ALA A 75 -15.28 -20.90 15.06
C ALA A 75 -15.28 -20.75 16.59
N LYS A 76 -15.16 -19.50 17.03
CA LYS A 76 -15.50 -18.93 18.35
C LYS A 76 -15.68 -19.89 19.54
N ARG A 77 -14.80 -19.76 20.55
CA ARG A 77 -15.22 -19.91 21.94
C ARG A 77 -14.38 -19.06 22.90
N ASP A 78 -14.95 -17.97 23.38
CA ASP A 78 -14.50 -17.29 24.59
C ASP A 78 -14.68 -18.18 25.81
N LEU A 79 -13.82 -18.02 26.84
CA LEU A 79 -14.21 -17.91 28.25
C LEU A 79 -12.98 -17.70 29.18
N LYS A 80 -13.15 -16.75 30.12
CA LYS A 80 -12.33 -16.37 31.30
C LYS A 80 -11.55 -17.53 31.97
N HIS A 81 -10.37 -17.33 32.57
CA HIS A 81 -10.19 -16.61 33.86
C HIS A 81 -8.70 -16.33 34.20
N GLU A 82 -8.37 -15.05 34.40
CA GLU A 82 -7.55 -14.39 35.45
C GLU A 82 -6.28 -14.99 36.13
N VAL A 83 -5.39 -14.06 36.53
CA VAL A 83 -4.20 -14.15 37.44
C VAL A 83 -2.84 -14.64 36.87
N THR A 84 -2.12 -13.70 36.24
CA THR A 84 -0.75 -13.19 36.56
C THR A 84 0.36 -14.13 37.10
N PRO A 85 1.66 -13.97 36.74
CA PRO A 85 2.28 -13.65 35.44
C PRO A 85 3.47 -14.60 35.07
N PRO A 86 3.93 -14.66 33.80
CA PRO A 86 5.21 -15.27 33.43
C PRO A 86 6.37 -14.24 33.34
N THR A 87 7.57 -14.71 33.65
CA THR A 87 8.86 -14.00 33.52
C THR A 87 9.41 -13.93 32.09
N ASP A 88 10.23 -12.90 31.84
CA ASP A 88 11.37 -12.80 30.90
C ASP A 88 11.29 -13.39 29.47
N GLY A 89 11.45 -12.54 28.45
CA GLY A 89 11.45 -12.99 27.04
C GLY A 89 11.78 -11.98 25.93
N VAL A 90 12.64 -10.98 26.19
CA VAL A 90 13.47 -10.21 25.23
C VAL A 90 13.00 -10.05 23.75
N ALA A 91 12.62 -8.81 23.36
CA ALA A 91 12.97 -8.20 22.05
C ALA A 91 12.65 -6.68 22.03
N ARG A 92 13.58 -5.83 22.49
CA ARG A 92 13.35 -4.39 22.69
C ARG A 92 13.73 -3.56 21.45
N ARG A 93 12.75 -3.01 20.71
CA ARG A 93 13.00 -2.04 19.63
C ARG A 93 13.41 -0.69 20.21
N ARG A 94 14.51 -0.12 19.70
CA ARG A 94 15.20 1.06 20.25
C ARG A 94 14.49 2.37 19.86
N THR A 95 13.95 3.08 20.86
CA THR A 95 13.55 4.50 20.78
C THR A 95 14.42 5.30 21.75
N THR A 96 15.10 6.33 21.26
CA THR A 96 15.96 7.20 22.08
C THR A 96 15.31 8.58 22.24
N ARG A 97 15.01 8.95 23.49
CA ARG A 97 14.59 10.31 23.86
C ARG A 97 15.69 10.95 24.72
N LEU A 98 15.77 12.27 24.59
CA LEU A 98 16.52 13.26 25.38
C LEU A 98 17.03 12.81 26.77
N LYS A 99 18.25 13.22 27.13
CA LYS A 99 18.71 13.29 28.53
C LYS A 99 19.40 14.62 28.81
N GLU A 100 19.09 15.17 29.98
CA GLU A 100 19.58 16.43 30.57
C GLU A 100 20.21 16.11 31.96
N GLU A 101 20.65 17.16 32.68
CA GLU A 101 21.28 17.21 34.03
C GLU A 101 22.80 16.88 34.15
N PRO A 102 23.52 17.46 35.15
CA PRO A 102 23.33 18.76 35.82
C PRO A 102 24.65 19.55 36.13
N VAL A 103 24.50 20.61 36.92
CA VAL A 103 25.45 21.67 37.35
C VAL A 103 26.46 21.21 38.44
N PRO A 104 27.59 21.93 38.64
CA PRO A 104 27.94 22.40 40.00
C PRO A 104 28.24 23.92 40.09
N THR A 105 28.12 24.46 41.31
CA THR A 105 28.05 25.89 41.67
C THR A 105 29.22 26.32 42.58
N ASP A 106 29.60 27.61 42.58
CA ASP A 106 30.02 28.48 43.72
C ASP A 106 30.59 29.80 43.11
N ASP A 107 30.06 30.99 43.41
CA ASP A 107 30.23 31.86 44.62
C ASP A 107 31.53 32.70 44.54
N SER A 108 31.60 34.02 44.84
CA SER A 108 30.64 35.04 45.35
C SER A 108 30.78 36.34 44.51
N ASP A 109 30.22 37.54 44.78
CA ASP A 109 29.45 38.11 45.91
C ASP A 109 28.53 39.29 45.42
N SER A 110 28.31 40.29 46.27
CA SER A 110 27.30 41.37 46.20
C SER A 110 27.86 42.69 46.79
N PRO A 111 27.07 43.75 47.06
CA PRO A 111 26.19 44.54 46.18
C PRO A 111 26.53 46.07 46.23
N SER A 112 25.85 46.92 45.44
CA SER A 112 25.40 48.25 45.91
C SER A 112 24.52 49.02 44.92
N LEU A 113 23.40 49.55 45.42
CA LEU A 113 22.62 50.61 44.77
C LEU A 113 23.21 51.97 45.15
N SER A 114 23.55 52.84 44.20
CA SER A 114 23.33 54.28 44.37
C SER A 114 23.56 55.13 43.10
N ARG A 115 22.71 56.17 43.01
CA ARG A 115 22.97 57.51 42.45
C ARG A 115 22.84 57.76 40.94
N THR A 116 21.95 58.71 40.68
CA THR A 116 21.63 59.41 39.43
C THR A 116 22.82 60.07 38.71
N PRO A 117 22.85 60.07 37.36
CA PRO A 117 23.53 61.11 36.59
C PRO A 117 22.57 62.27 36.30
N ALA A 118 22.86 63.45 36.84
CA ALA A 118 22.26 64.69 36.36
C ALA A 118 23.12 65.22 35.20
N ARG A 119 22.47 65.46 34.05
CA ARG A 119 22.89 66.30 32.89
C ARG A 119 24.40 66.43 32.63
N ASP A 120 24.80 65.98 31.44
CA ASP A 120 25.76 66.76 30.66
C ASP A 120 25.30 66.92 29.20
N LEU A 121 25.85 67.93 28.54
CA LEU A 121 25.23 68.59 27.38
C LEU A 121 25.53 67.93 26.03
N VAL A 122 24.50 67.97 25.18
CA VAL A 122 24.50 67.99 23.70
C VAL A 122 25.88 67.94 23.02
N THR A 123 26.12 66.87 22.26
CA THR A 123 26.78 66.98 20.95
C THR A 123 26.02 66.11 19.96
N VAL A 124 25.29 66.78 19.06
CA VAL A 124 24.67 66.15 17.89
C VAL A 124 25.78 65.89 16.88
N GLN A 125 26.16 64.62 16.68
CA GLN A 125 26.72 64.17 15.42
C GLN A 125 25.62 63.44 14.64
N PRO A 126 25.31 63.86 13.39
CA PRO A 126 24.33 63.15 12.59
C PRO A 126 24.90 61.76 12.21
N PRO A 127 24.12 60.68 12.32
CA PRO A 127 24.55 59.39 11.81
C PRO A 127 24.72 59.51 10.29
N LEU A 128 25.95 59.23 9.83
CA LEU A 128 26.28 59.16 8.40
C LEU A 128 25.34 58.15 7.70
N PRO A 129 24.98 58.38 6.42
CA PRO A 129 24.07 57.49 5.71
C PRO A 129 24.64 56.06 5.70
N PRO A 130 23.81 55.03 5.90
CA PRO A 130 24.29 53.65 5.97
C PRO A 130 24.96 53.28 4.64
N SER A 131 26.27 53.01 4.69
CA SER A 131 27.03 52.60 3.51
C SER A 131 26.38 51.36 2.88
N PRO A 132 26.21 51.31 1.54
CA PRO A 132 25.42 50.28 0.88
C PRO A 132 25.90 48.85 1.20
N ALA A 133 27.20 48.66 1.44
CA ALA A 133 27.80 47.40 1.85
C ALA A 133 27.22 46.81 3.16
N ILE A 134 26.78 47.65 4.11
CA ILE A 134 26.19 47.20 5.38
C ILE A 134 24.75 46.75 5.17
N VAL A 135 24.02 47.42 4.28
CA VAL A 135 22.65 47.03 3.90
C VAL A 135 22.68 45.74 3.08
N THR A 136 23.65 45.55 2.19
CA THR A 136 23.81 44.28 1.46
C THR A 136 24.19 43.13 2.38
N ASP A 137 25.14 43.29 3.32
CA ASP A 137 25.48 42.23 4.28
C ASP A 137 24.28 41.88 5.19
N ALA A 138 23.47 42.86 5.61
CA ALA A 138 22.23 42.60 6.34
C ALA A 138 21.19 41.82 5.49
N ILE A 139 21.02 42.18 4.22
CA ILE A 139 20.13 41.49 3.28
C ILE A 139 20.64 40.08 2.97
N ASP A 140 21.95 39.90 2.78
CA ASP A 140 22.57 38.60 2.50
C ASP A 140 22.45 37.66 3.70
N ARG A 141 22.61 38.16 4.94
CA ARG A 141 22.36 37.40 6.17
C ARG A 141 20.89 37.01 6.31
N GLN A 142 19.95 37.96 6.16
CA GLN A 142 18.52 37.65 6.17
C GLN A 142 18.14 36.66 5.06
N THR A 143 18.71 36.79 3.86
CA THR A 143 18.47 35.87 2.75
C THR A 143 19.06 34.50 3.03
N ALA A 144 20.22 34.41 3.67
CA ALA A 144 20.82 33.15 4.12
C ALA A 144 19.99 32.46 5.21
N GLU A 145 19.48 33.21 6.19
CA GLU A 145 18.62 32.71 7.26
C GLU A 145 17.24 32.26 6.75
N ILE A 146 16.62 33.03 5.83
CA ILE A 146 15.38 32.66 5.15
C ILE A 146 15.61 31.41 4.27
N ARG A 147 16.69 31.36 3.49
CA ARG A 147 17.03 30.19 2.68
C ARG A 147 17.30 28.95 3.55
N ARG A 148 17.95 29.13 4.70
CA ARG A 148 18.21 28.05 5.65
C ARG A 148 16.93 27.54 6.31
N SER A 149 16.08 28.42 6.80
CA SER A 149 14.79 28.04 7.40
C SER A 149 13.83 27.42 6.39
N ILE A 150 13.82 27.88 5.12
CA ILE A 150 13.11 27.20 4.02
C ILE A 150 13.71 25.81 3.77
N SER A 151 15.03 25.65 3.75
CA SER A 151 15.70 24.35 3.55
C SER A 151 15.43 23.36 4.70
N GLU A 152 15.50 23.83 5.94
CA GLU A 152 15.22 23.04 7.16
C GLU A 152 13.71 22.71 7.26
N ALA A 153 12.81 23.62 6.86
CA ALA A 153 11.39 23.34 6.75
C ALA A 153 11.07 22.39 5.59
N TRP A 154 11.75 22.49 4.44
CA TRP A 154 11.55 21.61 3.29
C TRP A 154 11.99 20.18 3.58
N THR A 155 13.20 20.01 4.12
CA THR A 155 13.71 18.70 4.59
C THR A 155 12.86 18.16 5.76
N GLY A 156 12.54 19.00 6.75
CA GLY A 156 11.70 18.63 7.90
C GLY A 156 10.23 18.33 7.57
N SER A 157 9.67 18.89 6.49
CA SER A 157 8.32 18.58 6.01
C SER A 157 8.19 17.17 5.41
N GLY A 158 9.31 16.49 5.19
CA GLY A 158 9.37 15.19 4.55
C GLY A 158 8.91 15.21 3.09
N VAL A 159 8.97 16.35 2.39
CA VAL A 159 8.54 16.44 0.99
C VAL A 159 9.43 15.58 0.07
N GLU A 160 10.71 15.38 0.37
CA GLU A 160 11.57 14.43 -0.35
C GLU A 160 11.16 12.97 -0.10
N GLU A 161 10.86 12.60 1.14
CA GLU A 161 10.41 11.23 1.46
C GLU A 161 9.00 10.96 0.93
N ARG A 162 8.10 11.95 1.01
CA ARG A 162 6.75 11.89 0.41
C ARG A 162 6.81 11.86 -1.11
N SER A 163 7.65 12.66 -1.77
CA SER A 163 7.80 12.61 -3.23
C SER A 163 8.49 11.32 -3.69
N SER A 164 9.40 10.75 -2.91
CA SER A 164 10.01 9.44 -3.16
C SER A 164 9.01 8.29 -2.95
N ALA A 165 8.17 8.35 -1.91
CA ALA A 165 7.08 7.40 -1.66
C ALA A 165 5.95 7.54 -2.70
N LEU A 166 5.61 8.76 -3.11
CA LEU A 166 4.72 9.03 -4.24
C LEU A 166 5.34 8.46 -5.52
N ARG A 167 6.62 8.69 -5.80
CA ARG A 167 7.30 8.10 -6.97
C ARG A 167 7.29 6.58 -6.92
N ALA A 168 7.56 5.96 -5.77
CA ALA A 168 7.53 4.51 -5.61
C ALA A 168 6.12 3.92 -5.79
N THR A 169 5.08 4.61 -5.31
CA THR A 169 3.68 4.19 -5.51
C THR A 169 3.23 4.43 -6.94
N LEU A 170 3.44 5.63 -7.51
CA LEU A 170 3.20 6.01 -8.90
C LEU A 170 3.91 5.09 -9.91
N SER A 171 5.10 4.60 -9.58
CA SER A 171 5.89 3.70 -10.42
C SER A 171 5.42 2.24 -10.40
N SER A 172 4.39 1.88 -9.62
CA SER A 172 3.74 0.57 -9.73
C SER A 172 2.74 0.56 -10.89
N ALA A 173 2.63 -0.55 -11.61
CA ALA A 173 1.61 -0.73 -12.64
C ALA A 173 0.18 -0.52 -12.09
N LYS A 174 -0.02 -0.71 -10.78
CA LYS A 174 -1.28 -0.44 -10.09
C LYS A 174 -1.62 1.04 -9.96
N ALA A 175 -0.66 1.93 -9.75
CA ALA A 175 -0.95 3.36 -9.65
C ALA A 175 -1.29 3.96 -11.01
N ILE A 176 -0.58 3.56 -12.07
CA ILE A 176 -0.92 3.96 -13.45
C ILE A 176 -2.36 3.57 -13.80
N GLN A 177 -2.76 2.34 -13.45
CA GLN A 177 -4.13 1.84 -13.60
C GLN A 177 -5.16 2.64 -12.80
N VAL A 178 -4.87 2.98 -11.54
CA VAL A 178 -5.75 3.81 -10.70
C VAL A 178 -5.87 5.24 -11.25
N ILE A 179 -4.78 5.82 -11.76
CA ILE A 179 -4.79 7.18 -12.34
C ILE A 179 -5.59 7.21 -13.65
N ALA A 180 -5.44 6.21 -14.51
CA ALA A 180 -6.28 6.08 -15.70
C ALA A 180 -7.78 5.98 -15.32
N LEU A 181 -8.12 5.16 -14.33
CA LEU A 181 -9.49 5.04 -13.82
C LEU A 181 -10.00 6.36 -13.20
N LEU A 182 -9.17 7.09 -12.46
CA LEU A 182 -9.53 8.40 -11.90
C LEU A 182 -9.71 9.46 -12.98
N LEU A 183 -8.93 9.42 -14.06
CA LEU A 183 -9.07 10.33 -15.20
C LEU A 183 -10.39 10.05 -15.94
N GLU A 184 -10.70 8.79 -16.22
CA GLU A 184 -12.00 8.38 -16.80
C GLU A 184 -13.18 8.87 -15.92
N ALA A 185 -13.09 8.67 -14.60
CA ALA A 185 -14.10 9.12 -13.65
C ALA A 185 -14.25 10.64 -13.63
N ALA A 186 -13.14 11.38 -13.63
CA ALA A 186 -13.14 12.84 -13.60
C ALA A 186 -13.72 13.43 -14.88
N SER A 187 -13.37 12.88 -16.06
CA SER A 187 -13.96 13.29 -17.34
C SER A 187 -15.46 13.00 -17.39
N LEU A 188 -15.89 11.82 -16.91
CA LEU A 188 -17.31 11.48 -16.81
C LEU A 188 -18.08 12.43 -15.89
N VAL A 189 -17.56 12.73 -14.69
CA VAL A 189 -18.18 13.67 -13.75
C VAL A 189 -18.22 15.10 -14.31
N HIS A 190 -17.17 15.52 -15.02
CA HIS A 190 -17.13 16.85 -15.66
C HIS A 190 -18.18 16.99 -16.77
N GLU A 191 -18.41 15.96 -17.58
CA GLU A 191 -19.45 15.96 -18.62
C GLU A 191 -20.87 15.92 -18.03
N LEU A 192 -21.05 15.23 -16.90
CA LEU A 192 -22.35 15.09 -16.22
C LEU A 192 -22.75 16.30 -15.36
N LEU A 193 -21.83 17.20 -15.04
CA LEU A 193 -22.08 18.41 -14.22
C LEU A 193 -22.00 19.69 -15.08
N PRO A 194 -23.05 20.00 -15.88
CA PRO A 194 -23.06 21.21 -16.69
C PRO A 194 -22.99 22.47 -15.82
N LEU A 195 -22.07 23.37 -16.17
CA LEU A 195 -21.94 24.69 -15.55
C LEU A 195 -23.10 25.60 -16.00
N ARG A 196 -24.15 25.69 -15.18
CA ARG A 196 -25.31 26.56 -15.42
C ARG A 196 -24.99 28.01 -15.06
N TYR A 197 -25.49 28.93 -15.87
CA TYR A 197 -25.42 30.36 -15.62
C TYR A 197 -26.46 30.75 -14.55
N LEU A 198 -26.04 31.47 -13.50
CA LEU A 198 -26.95 32.02 -12.49
C LEU A 198 -27.11 33.53 -12.65
N THR A 199 -26.02 34.28 -12.52
CA THR A 199 -26.04 35.75 -12.52
C THR A 199 -24.79 36.31 -13.19
N THR A 200 -24.89 37.52 -13.75
CA THR A 200 -23.73 38.31 -14.17
C THR A 200 -23.48 39.38 -13.11
N ILE A 201 -22.23 39.50 -12.65
CA ILE A 201 -21.84 40.67 -11.86
C ILE A 201 -21.88 41.90 -12.80
N PRO A 202 -22.68 42.93 -12.50
CA PRO A 202 -22.76 44.11 -13.37
C PRO A 202 -21.39 44.80 -13.44
N ALA A 203 -21.03 45.31 -14.61
CA ALA A 203 -19.76 46.01 -14.81
C ALA A 203 -19.69 47.26 -13.93
N VAL A 204 -18.76 47.27 -12.97
CA VAL A 204 -18.53 48.42 -12.09
C VAL A 204 -17.58 49.36 -12.82
N GLN A 205 -18.16 50.35 -13.52
CA GLN A 205 -17.41 51.33 -14.32
C GLN A 205 -16.32 52.05 -13.50
N ALA A 206 -16.56 52.28 -12.20
CA ALA A 206 -15.60 52.85 -11.27
C ALA A 206 -14.33 51.99 -11.02
N LEU A 207 -14.38 50.68 -11.28
CA LEU A 207 -13.27 49.74 -11.11
C LEU A 207 -12.67 49.27 -12.46
N HIS A 208 -13.17 49.75 -13.61
CA HIS A 208 -12.81 49.26 -14.94
C HIS A 208 -12.93 47.72 -15.10
N THR A 209 -13.80 47.08 -14.33
CA THR A 209 -14.02 45.62 -14.40
C THR A 209 -15.11 45.28 -15.43
N PRO A 210 -14.83 44.37 -16.39
CA PRO A 210 -15.85 43.90 -17.33
C PRO A 210 -16.89 43.04 -16.61
N ALA A 211 -18.10 42.97 -17.17
CA ALA A 211 -19.17 42.13 -16.64
C ALA A 211 -18.77 40.64 -16.70
N TYR A 212 -18.77 39.96 -15.56
CA TYR A 212 -18.36 38.55 -15.46
C TYR A 212 -19.59 37.64 -15.21
N PRO A 213 -19.88 36.67 -16.09
CA PRO A 213 -20.96 35.72 -15.90
C PRO A 213 -20.54 34.62 -14.92
N ILE A 214 -21.17 34.58 -13.74
CA ILE A 214 -20.98 33.50 -12.78
C ILE A 214 -21.72 32.26 -13.29
N LYS A 215 -20.95 31.22 -13.59
CA LYS A 215 -21.47 29.86 -13.82
C LYS A 215 -21.17 29.01 -12.58
N VAL A 216 -22.12 28.19 -12.17
CA VAL A 216 -21.94 27.21 -11.08
C VAL A 216 -22.30 25.81 -11.58
N PRO A 217 -21.73 24.75 -11.00
CA PRO A 217 -22.21 23.38 -11.26
C PRO A 217 -23.65 23.23 -10.80
N ASP A 218 -24.50 22.61 -11.62
CA ASP A 218 -25.84 22.26 -11.19
C ASP A 218 -25.83 21.03 -10.28
N LEU A 219 -25.98 21.26 -8.98
CA LEU A 219 -25.96 20.19 -7.97
C LEU A 219 -27.30 19.44 -7.87
N PHE A 220 -28.39 19.94 -8.44
CA PHE A 220 -29.68 19.22 -8.41
C PHE A 220 -29.65 17.97 -9.29
N VAL A 221 -28.80 17.97 -10.32
CA VAL A 221 -28.54 16.82 -11.19
C VAL A 221 -28.08 15.59 -10.41
N LEU A 222 -27.42 15.73 -9.25
CA LEU A 222 -27.04 14.60 -8.38
C LEU A 222 -28.23 13.85 -7.77
N VAL A 223 -29.44 14.42 -7.78
CA VAL A 223 -30.66 13.76 -7.29
C VAL A 223 -31.32 12.93 -8.40
N ASP A 224 -31.11 13.29 -9.66
CA ASP A 224 -31.73 12.62 -10.81
C ASP A 224 -31.08 11.26 -11.11
N GLY A 225 -31.92 10.24 -11.34
CA GLY A 225 -31.44 8.93 -11.82
C GLY A 225 -30.69 9.00 -13.17
N VAL A 226 -30.91 10.07 -13.95
CA VAL A 226 -30.22 10.33 -15.22
C VAL A 226 -28.72 10.62 -15.03
N PHE A 227 -28.31 11.15 -13.88
CA PHE A 227 -26.91 11.34 -13.50
C PHE A 227 -26.26 10.02 -13.05
N TRP A 228 -27.00 9.24 -12.26
CA TRP A 228 -26.49 7.98 -11.73
C TRP A 228 -26.39 6.86 -12.78
N ALA A 229 -27.23 6.83 -13.82
CA ALA A 229 -27.21 5.77 -14.82
C ALA A 229 -25.88 5.69 -15.62
N PRO A 230 -25.29 6.79 -16.13
CA PRO A 230 -23.94 6.77 -16.70
C PRO A 230 -22.86 6.35 -15.69
N ILE A 231 -22.94 6.84 -14.45
CA ILE A 231 -21.95 6.55 -13.40
C ILE A 231 -22.00 5.08 -12.99
N SER A 232 -23.19 4.49 -12.81
CA SER A 232 -23.36 3.08 -12.46
C SER A 232 -22.94 2.17 -13.61
N LEU A 233 -23.21 2.54 -14.88
CA LEU A 233 -22.71 1.82 -16.04
C LEU A 233 -21.16 1.83 -16.10
N TRP A 234 -20.54 2.99 -15.94
CA TRP A 234 -19.08 3.11 -15.90
C TRP A 234 -18.49 2.32 -14.73
N LEU A 235 -19.07 2.42 -13.52
CA LEU A 235 -18.60 1.70 -12.34
C LEU A 235 -18.76 0.19 -12.50
N LEU A 236 -19.86 -0.28 -13.12
CA LEU A 236 -20.08 -1.69 -13.43
C LEU A 236 -19.02 -2.23 -14.40
N THR A 237 -18.74 -1.49 -15.46
CA THR A 237 -17.87 -1.92 -16.57
C THR A 237 -16.38 -1.73 -16.31
N SER A 238 -15.98 -0.61 -15.70
CA SER A 238 -14.59 -0.25 -15.46
C SER A 238 -14.04 -0.72 -14.11
N LEU A 239 -14.91 -1.06 -13.14
CA LEU A 239 -14.50 -1.44 -11.79
C LEU A 239 -15.09 -2.79 -11.33
N VAL A 240 -16.41 -2.93 -11.24
CA VAL A 240 -17.03 -4.10 -10.59
C VAL A 240 -16.84 -5.40 -11.36
N LEU A 241 -17.15 -5.43 -12.67
CA LEU A 241 -16.96 -6.63 -13.49
C LEU A 241 -15.45 -7.02 -13.59
N PRO A 242 -14.51 -6.09 -13.84
CA PRO A 242 -13.08 -6.36 -13.75
C PRO A 242 -12.60 -6.87 -12.40
N LEU A 243 -13.09 -6.34 -11.27
CA LEU A 243 -12.73 -6.80 -9.92
C LEU A 243 -13.27 -8.21 -9.62
N LEU A 244 -14.55 -8.47 -9.94
CA LEU A 244 -15.16 -9.79 -9.77
C LEU A 244 -14.38 -10.85 -10.56
N ALA A 245 -14.09 -10.57 -11.83
CA ALA A 245 -13.32 -11.48 -12.66
C ALA A 245 -11.86 -11.62 -12.17
N SER A 246 -11.22 -10.54 -11.69
CA SER A 246 -9.88 -10.57 -11.08
C SER A 246 -9.79 -11.38 -9.78
N TYR A 247 -10.91 -11.50 -9.05
CA TYR A 247 -11.05 -12.32 -7.85
C TYR A 247 -11.21 -13.82 -8.19
N PHE A 248 -12.09 -14.16 -9.14
CA PHE A 248 -12.36 -15.56 -9.51
C PHE A 248 -11.30 -16.15 -10.46
N PHE A 249 -10.88 -15.40 -11.48
CA PHE A 249 -9.86 -15.81 -12.44
C PHE A 249 -8.49 -15.29 -12.00
N ASN A 250 -7.83 -16.02 -11.09
CA ASN A 250 -6.51 -15.64 -10.60
C ASN A 250 -5.43 -16.59 -11.16
N PHE A 251 -4.80 -16.19 -12.27
CA PHE A 251 -3.77 -16.98 -12.96
C PHE A 251 -2.52 -17.26 -12.10
N ARG A 252 -2.33 -16.53 -10.99
CA ARG A 252 -1.20 -16.69 -10.08
C ARG A 252 -1.31 -17.94 -9.21
N LEU A 253 -2.51 -18.39 -8.85
CA LEU A 253 -2.67 -19.62 -8.04
C LEU A 253 -2.15 -20.87 -8.76
N ASN A 254 -2.35 -20.96 -10.08
CA ASN A 254 -1.89 -22.12 -10.86
C ASN A 254 -0.37 -22.15 -11.07
N SER A 255 0.33 -21.02 -10.97
CA SER A 255 1.80 -20.95 -11.10
C SER A 255 2.55 -21.06 -9.77
N ALA A 256 1.87 -20.80 -8.64
CA ALA A 256 2.43 -20.88 -7.28
C ALA A 256 2.88 -22.30 -6.85
N SER A 257 2.49 -23.36 -7.59
CA SER A 257 2.91 -24.75 -7.34
C SER A 257 4.43 -24.99 -7.47
N ARG A 258 5.18 -24.07 -8.09
CA ARG A 258 6.58 -24.31 -8.50
C ARG A 258 7.62 -23.32 -7.96
N GLY A 259 7.20 -22.31 -7.17
CA GLY A 259 8.07 -21.23 -6.69
C GLY A 259 7.77 -20.82 -5.25
N LYS A 260 8.82 -20.67 -4.43
CA LYS A 260 8.71 -20.44 -2.99
C LYS A 260 8.44 -18.96 -2.68
N GLY A 261 7.33 -18.63 -2.03
CA GLY A 261 7.25 -17.47 -1.13
C GLY A 261 6.85 -16.10 -1.70
N GLY A 262 6.26 -16.02 -2.89
CA GLY A 262 5.55 -14.79 -3.31
C GLY A 262 4.14 -14.77 -2.71
N GLY A 263 3.82 -13.78 -1.87
CA GLY A 263 2.47 -13.65 -1.30
C GLY A 263 1.42 -13.47 -2.39
N ALA A 264 0.48 -14.41 -2.51
CA ALA A 264 -0.57 -14.36 -3.52
C ALA A 264 -1.48 -13.16 -3.27
N SER A 265 -1.47 -12.18 -4.19
CA SER A 265 -2.45 -11.10 -4.17
C SER A 265 -3.84 -11.67 -4.47
N SER A 266 -4.82 -11.38 -3.61
CA SER A 266 -6.19 -11.90 -3.75
C SER A 266 -6.86 -11.53 -5.08
N PHE A 267 -6.41 -10.45 -5.69
CA PHE A 267 -6.83 -9.98 -7.02
C PHE A 267 -5.65 -10.11 -7.99
N ASP A 268 -5.89 -10.71 -9.16
CA ASP A 268 -4.88 -10.75 -10.22
C ASP A 268 -4.92 -9.47 -11.11
N PRO A 269 -3.82 -8.70 -11.19
CA PRO A 269 -3.77 -7.48 -11.99
C PRO A 269 -3.98 -7.68 -13.50
N LEU A 270 -3.56 -8.82 -14.04
CA LEU A 270 -3.67 -9.12 -15.46
C LEU A 270 -5.13 -9.40 -15.83
N SER A 271 -5.79 -10.30 -15.10
CA SER A 271 -7.23 -10.59 -15.28
C SER A 271 -8.11 -9.35 -15.21
N PHE A 272 -7.85 -8.43 -14.28
CA PHE A 272 -8.57 -7.16 -14.21
C PHE A 272 -8.50 -6.40 -15.54
N ASN A 273 -7.28 -6.19 -16.07
CA ASN A 273 -7.11 -5.40 -17.30
C ASN A 273 -7.70 -6.11 -18.52
N LEU A 274 -7.50 -7.43 -18.63
CA LEU A 274 -8.07 -8.23 -19.72
C LEU A 274 -9.61 -8.13 -19.73
N VAL A 275 -10.24 -8.24 -18.57
CA VAL A 275 -11.70 -8.14 -18.44
C VAL A 275 -12.17 -6.71 -18.68
N LYS A 276 -11.47 -5.69 -18.19
CA LYS A 276 -11.80 -4.28 -18.50
C LYS A 276 -11.75 -4.02 -20.01
N ALA A 277 -10.72 -4.50 -20.71
CA ALA A 277 -10.61 -4.36 -22.16
C ALA A 277 -11.77 -5.04 -22.90
N LEU A 278 -12.09 -6.29 -22.54
CA LEU A 278 -13.18 -7.05 -23.16
C LEU A 278 -14.55 -6.40 -22.89
N VAL A 279 -14.86 -6.08 -21.62
CA VAL A 279 -16.14 -5.46 -21.25
C VAL A 279 -16.29 -4.09 -21.91
N SER A 280 -15.25 -3.26 -21.93
CA SER A 280 -15.29 -1.95 -22.60
C SER A 280 -15.51 -2.08 -24.11
N TYR A 281 -14.89 -3.07 -24.76
CA TYR A 281 -15.10 -3.34 -26.19
C TYR A 281 -16.53 -3.84 -26.48
N PHE A 282 -17.10 -4.72 -25.66
CA PHE A 282 -18.47 -5.19 -25.87
C PHE A 282 -19.53 -4.12 -25.56
N VAL A 283 -19.38 -3.39 -24.46
CA VAL A 283 -20.36 -2.37 -24.04
C VAL A 283 -20.29 -1.13 -24.92
N TYR A 284 -19.12 -0.52 -25.08
CA TYR A 284 -18.98 0.75 -25.80
C TYR A 284 -18.64 0.59 -27.29
N GLY A 285 -18.02 -0.53 -27.67
CA GLY A 285 -17.66 -0.82 -29.08
C GLY A 285 -18.69 -1.66 -29.85
N ARG A 286 -19.69 -2.24 -29.17
CA ARG A 286 -20.81 -2.98 -29.78
C ARG A 286 -22.16 -2.70 -29.12
N ASP A 287 -22.26 -1.59 -28.38
CA ASP A 287 -23.50 -1.09 -27.77
C ASP A 287 -24.25 -2.10 -26.90
N PHE A 288 -23.54 -2.99 -26.18
CA PHE A 288 -24.17 -3.97 -25.30
C PHE A 288 -24.81 -3.31 -24.08
N ASP A 289 -26.12 -3.49 -23.95
CA ASP A 289 -27.03 -2.76 -23.06
C ASP A 289 -27.35 -3.48 -21.73
N PHE A 290 -26.67 -4.61 -21.47
CA PHE A 290 -26.95 -5.53 -20.35
C PHE A 290 -28.40 -6.07 -20.33
N PHE A 291 -28.89 -6.53 -21.48
CA PHE A 291 -30.26 -7.08 -21.65
C PHE A 291 -31.34 -6.02 -21.38
N GLY A 292 -31.13 -4.81 -21.88
CA GLY A 292 -32.02 -3.66 -21.69
C GLY A 292 -31.97 -3.00 -20.32
N ALA A 293 -30.98 -3.32 -19.46
CA ALA A 293 -30.82 -2.66 -18.16
C ALA A 293 -30.34 -1.20 -18.29
N TYR A 294 -29.69 -0.85 -19.39
CA TYR A 294 -29.28 0.52 -19.72
C TYR A 294 -29.82 0.93 -21.09
N VAL A 295 -30.16 2.22 -21.25
CA VAL A 295 -30.58 2.78 -22.54
C VAL A 295 -29.34 3.07 -23.39
N PHE A 296 -29.42 2.86 -24.71
CA PHE A 296 -28.36 3.20 -25.69
C PHE A 296 -27.77 4.60 -25.47
N SER A 297 -28.60 5.61 -25.18
CA SER A 297 -28.15 6.98 -24.90
C SER A 297 -27.29 7.11 -23.65
N THR A 298 -27.44 6.23 -22.67
CA THR A 298 -26.56 6.15 -21.49
C THR A 298 -25.20 5.54 -21.86
N VAL A 299 -25.19 4.47 -22.65
CA VAL A 299 -23.96 3.82 -23.13
C VAL A 299 -23.13 4.81 -23.95
N HIS A 300 -23.76 5.48 -24.93
CA HIS A 300 -23.09 6.45 -25.79
C HIS A 300 -22.60 7.68 -25.03
N LYS A 301 -23.34 8.17 -24.01
CA LYS A 301 -22.88 9.25 -23.13
C LYS A 301 -21.60 8.90 -22.38
N VAL A 302 -21.49 7.68 -21.86
CA VAL A 302 -20.27 7.25 -21.15
C VAL A 302 -19.10 7.11 -22.12
N ASP A 303 -19.32 6.52 -23.30
CA ASP A 303 -18.27 6.42 -24.34
C ASP A 303 -17.73 7.79 -24.75
N MET A 304 -18.61 8.76 -25.02
CA MET A 304 -18.22 10.11 -25.44
C MET A 304 -17.55 10.93 -24.32
N ALA A 305 -17.88 10.68 -23.05
CA ALA A 305 -17.28 11.37 -21.91
C ALA A 305 -15.90 10.81 -21.51
N VAL A 306 -15.56 9.59 -21.92
CA VAL A 306 -14.28 8.94 -21.58
C VAL A 306 -13.17 9.41 -22.54
N PRO A 307 -11.98 9.80 -22.04
CA PRO A 307 -10.89 10.27 -22.89
C PRO A 307 -10.43 9.21 -23.89
N GLY A 308 -10.64 9.49 -25.18
CA GLY A 308 -10.33 8.56 -26.27
C GLY A 308 -11.40 7.48 -26.53
N GLN A 309 -12.58 7.58 -25.91
CA GLN A 309 -13.70 6.64 -26.07
C GLN A 309 -13.29 5.20 -25.69
N TRP A 310 -14.05 4.20 -26.13
CA TRP A 310 -13.75 2.78 -25.97
C TRP A 310 -12.33 2.41 -26.40
N ARG A 311 -11.78 3.09 -27.41
CA ARG A 311 -10.41 2.89 -27.90
C ARG A 311 -9.38 3.29 -26.84
N GLY A 312 -9.58 4.45 -26.19
CA GLY A 312 -8.78 4.92 -25.08
C GLY A 312 -8.85 3.99 -23.87
N THR A 313 -10.05 3.54 -23.51
CA THR A 313 -10.26 2.58 -22.41
C THR A 313 -9.55 1.24 -22.66
N VAL A 314 -9.68 0.70 -23.89
CA VAL A 314 -8.99 -0.53 -24.29
C VAL A 314 -7.47 -0.33 -24.34
N ALA A 315 -6.98 0.80 -24.87
CA ALA A 315 -5.55 1.11 -24.89
C ALA A 315 -4.96 1.22 -23.47
N GLY A 316 -5.65 1.92 -22.56
CA GLY A 316 -5.28 2.01 -21.14
C GLY A 316 -5.24 0.64 -20.45
N ALA A 317 -6.22 -0.22 -20.76
CA ALA A 317 -6.22 -1.60 -20.27
C ALA A 317 -5.06 -2.44 -20.85
N VAL A 318 -4.73 -2.30 -22.15
CA VAL A 318 -3.56 -2.97 -22.77
C VAL A 318 -2.25 -2.51 -22.15
N ILE A 319 -2.08 -1.20 -21.91
CA ILE A 319 -0.94 -0.65 -21.16
C ILE A 319 -0.87 -1.26 -19.76
N GLY A 320 -2.02 -1.43 -19.09
CA GLY A 320 -2.14 -2.15 -17.83
C GLY A 320 -1.68 -3.62 -17.90
N ILE A 321 -2.08 -4.37 -18.93
CA ILE A 321 -1.61 -5.75 -19.17
C ILE A 321 -0.09 -5.76 -19.29
N VAL A 322 0.48 -4.94 -20.18
CA VAL A 322 1.93 -4.87 -20.42
C VAL A 322 2.69 -4.47 -19.15
N GLY A 323 2.21 -3.47 -18.40
CA GLY A 323 2.82 -3.06 -17.14
C GLY A 323 2.81 -4.19 -16.09
N THR A 324 1.70 -4.93 -15.98
CA THR A 324 1.61 -6.05 -15.03
C THR A 324 2.46 -7.26 -15.43
N LEU A 325 2.66 -7.51 -16.73
CA LEU A 325 3.60 -8.51 -17.23
C LEU A 325 5.05 -8.09 -17.00
N TYR A 326 5.39 -6.83 -17.26
CA TYR A 326 6.73 -6.29 -17.02
C TYR A 326 7.12 -6.36 -15.55
N GLU A 327 6.22 -5.93 -14.64
CA GLU A 327 6.44 -6.01 -13.20
C GLU A 327 6.59 -7.47 -12.72
N GLU A 328 5.91 -8.43 -13.34
CA GLU A 328 6.06 -9.86 -13.02
C GLU A 328 7.36 -10.47 -13.56
N ILE A 329 7.81 -10.06 -14.74
CA ILE A 329 9.09 -10.48 -15.33
C ILE A 329 10.26 -9.95 -14.49
N LEU A 330 10.19 -8.70 -14.03
CA LEU A 330 11.23 -8.08 -13.20
C LEU A 330 11.33 -8.67 -11.78
N ARG A 331 10.27 -9.36 -11.32
CA ARG A 331 10.20 -10.02 -9.99
C ARG A 331 10.71 -11.47 -10.00
N ARG A 332 11.14 -12.01 -11.14
CA ARG A 332 11.59 -13.40 -11.32
C ARG A 332 13.11 -13.50 -11.44
#